data_AF-C4XWB5-F1
#
_entry.id   AF-C4XWB5-F1
#
_cell.length_a   1.000
_cell.length_b   1.000
_cell.length_c   1.000
_cell.angle_alpha   90.00
_cell.angle_beta   90.00
_cell.angle_gamma   90.00
#
_symmetry.space_group_name_H-M   'P 1'
#
loop_
_entity.id
_entity.type
_entity.pdbx_description
1 polymer ?
#
loop_
_entity_poly.entity_id
_entity_poly.type
_entity_poly.pdbx_seq_one_letter_code
_entity_poly.pdbx_strand_id
1 'polypeptide(L)'
;MLSTRSESWHSLCLWTTPRNVSIRNKFDTSVGGGIFHSQIISSSSPDSSSAVDSADVVFVEDASILSSFDVLATAKPGATILLANHKKIATTVEQDFVEKLPVEFKRTLSKNHLQLTVVDFSIVDELDALSDSTKGFSADFLAQVAFWRAAMPDLGGFVVNKLLQANGNNFELLAAVLDKFVATVDEKQALKSVSVPSEWAYLEDAEEEEDSLPLPYFPSETSFFPNPRVEPASAEESAHVGVSDLAAKLAFPEAFGVSKELRPDLPVKNFVVKVQENKRLTPSEYSRNIFHIEFDITGTGLTYEIGEALGIHGRNNSEHVEEFLKFYNVDGDSLVEVTNKDDTSLYEVRSARQALADNVDFLGKPPKRFYEALAHICYRRKRKSSIREVG
;
A
#
# COMPACT_ATOMS: atom_id res chain seq x y z
N MET A 1 -8.09 12.16 1.05
CA MET A 1 -7.42 12.79 -0.09
C MET A 1 -7.32 11.98 -1.38
N LEU A 2 -7.09 10.65 -1.38
CA LEU A 2 -7.30 9.87 -2.62
C LEU A 2 -8.80 9.71 -2.95
N SER A 3 -9.66 9.60 -1.92
CA SER A 3 -11.13 9.50 -2.05
C SER A 3 -11.74 10.72 -2.74
N THR A 4 -11.41 11.91 -2.24
CA THR A 4 -11.86 13.22 -2.76
C THR A 4 -11.74 13.38 -4.26
N ARG A 5 -10.70 12.79 -4.83
CA ARG A 5 -10.30 13.01 -6.21
C ARG A 5 -11.13 12.15 -7.16
N SER A 6 -11.52 10.94 -6.74
CA SER A 6 -12.55 10.14 -7.44
C SER A 6 -13.94 10.77 -7.32
N GLU A 7 -14.23 11.43 -6.20
CA GLU A 7 -15.52 12.04 -5.89
C GLU A 7 -15.74 13.35 -6.67
N SER A 8 -14.71 14.23 -6.75
CA SER A 8 -14.71 15.40 -7.65
C SER A 8 -14.87 14.98 -9.11
N TRP A 9 -14.21 13.90 -9.53
CA TRP A 9 -14.37 13.33 -10.86
C TRP A 9 -15.80 12.87 -11.12
N HIS A 10 -16.41 12.16 -10.17
CA HIS A 10 -17.79 11.70 -10.26
C HIS A 10 -18.77 12.87 -10.45
N SER A 11 -18.57 13.97 -9.72
CA SER A 11 -19.43 15.17 -9.80
C SER A 11 -19.22 16.00 -11.08
N LEU A 12 -18.01 15.97 -11.67
CA LEU A 12 -17.75 16.49 -13.00
C LEU A 12 -18.43 15.67 -14.12
N CYS A 13 -18.49 14.34 -13.97
CA CYS A 13 -19.19 13.45 -14.91
C CYS A 13 -20.73 13.62 -14.87
N LEU A 14 -21.29 14.11 -13.75
CA LEU A 14 -22.72 14.33 -13.54
C LEU A 14 -23.19 15.73 -13.98
N TRP A 15 -22.55 16.33 -14.99
CA TRP A 15 -22.93 17.64 -15.51
C TRP A 15 -24.23 17.60 -16.32
N THR A 16 -24.97 18.71 -16.37
CA THR A 16 -26.26 18.84 -17.07
C THR A 16 -26.13 18.85 -18.59
N THR A 17 -24.92 19.04 -19.14
CA THR A 17 -24.63 18.68 -20.54
C THR A 17 -23.61 17.55 -20.60
N PRO A 18 -23.71 16.65 -21.59
CA PRO A 18 -22.71 15.61 -21.78
C PRO A 18 -21.35 16.27 -22.04
N ARG A 19 -20.42 16.08 -21.11
CA ARG A 19 -19.01 16.45 -21.23
C ARG A 19 -18.19 15.19 -21.03
N ASN A 20 -17.16 15.03 -21.83
CA ASN A 20 -16.19 13.98 -21.62
C ASN A 20 -15.23 14.46 -20.54
N VAL A 21 -15.04 13.63 -19.52
CA VAL A 21 -14.12 13.92 -18.43
C VAL A 21 -13.03 12.85 -18.47
N SER A 22 -11.78 13.26 -18.60
CA SER A 22 -10.62 12.37 -18.53
C SER A 22 -9.80 12.68 -17.28
N ILE A 23 -9.26 11.64 -16.66
CA ILE A 23 -8.30 11.75 -15.56
C ILE A 23 -7.03 11.02 -15.93
N ARG A 24 -5.89 11.65 -15.64
CA ARG A 24 -4.58 11.01 -15.63
C ARG A 24 -3.89 11.28 -14.31
N ASN A 25 -3.41 10.20 -13.68
CA ASN A 25 -2.72 10.23 -12.41
C ASN A 25 -1.25 9.84 -12.62
N LYS A 26 -0.34 10.56 -11.97
CA LYS A 26 1.09 10.27 -11.93
C LYS A 26 1.56 10.17 -10.50
N PHE A 27 2.42 9.20 -10.21
CA PHE A 27 3.03 9.01 -8.89
C PHE A 27 4.55 9.04 -9.03
N ASP A 28 5.17 9.85 -8.18
CA ASP A 28 6.62 10.01 -8.10
C ASP A 28 7.09 9.77 -6.66
N THR A 29 7.82 8.69 -6.45
CA THR A 29 8.36 8.28 -5.15
C THR A 29 9.73 8.88 -4.85
N SER A 30 10.35 9.58 -5.81
CA SER A 30 11.71 10.10 -5.67
C SER A 30 11.80 11.41 -4.88
N VAL A 31 10.71 12.18 -4.82
CA VAL A 31 10.66 13.50 -4.20
C VAL A 31 9.68 13.53 -3.02
N GLY A 32 10.07 14.19 -1.92
CA GLY A 32 9.16 14.58 -0.85
C GLY A 32 8.44 13.43 -0.11
N GLY A 33 8.99 12.22 -0.14
CA GLY A 33 8.33 11.04 0.45
C GLY A 33 7.13 10.52 -0.38
N GLY A 34 7.04 10.90 -1.66
CA GLY A 34 5.98 10.47 -2.56
C GLY A 34 5.04 11.61 -2.92
N ILE A 35 5.15 12.09 -4.16
CA ILE A 35 4.28 13.10 -4.75
C ILE A 35 3.29 12.44 -5.70
N PHE A 36 2.10 13.03 -5.76
CA PHE A 36 1.04 12.64 -6.66
C PHE A 36 0.59 13.86 -7.45
N HIS A 37 0.37 13.67 -8.75
CA HIS A 37 -0.16 14.68 -9.64
C HIS A 37 -1.33 14.12 -10.43
N SER A 38 -2.46 14.83 -10.39
CA SER A 38 -3.67 14.48 -11.12
C SER A 38 -4.00 15.56 -12.13
N GLN A 39 -4.28 15.13 -13.35
CA GLN A 39 -4.74 15.96 -14.44
C GLN A 39 -6.19 15.62 -14.72
N ILE A 40 -7.09 16.58 -14.52
CA ILE A 40 -8.53 16.44 -14.77
C ILE A 40 -8.87 17.33 -15.95
N ILE A 41 -9.40 16.76 -17.02
CA ILE A 41 -9.86 17.50 -18.19
C ILE A 41 -11.37 17.31 -18.32
N SER A 42 -12.10 18.41 -18.53
CA SER A 42 -13.51 18.38 -18.90
C SER A 42 -13.68 19.10 -20.23
N SER A 43 -14.01 18.34 -21.28
CA SER A 43 -14.18 18.87 -22.64
C SER A 43 -15.49 18.39 -23.27
N SER A 44 -16.05 19.20 -24.16
CA SER A 44 -17.18 18.79 -25.01
C SER A 44 -16.73 17.87 -26.17
N SER A 45 -15.44 17.86 -26.49
CA SER A 45 -14.83 16.99 -27.51
C SER A 45 -14.33 15.66 -26.90
N PRO A 46 -14.34 14.56 -27.68
CA PRO A 46 -13.89 13.23 -27.23
C PRO A 46 -12.37 13.01 -27.22
N ASP A 47 -11.58 13.87 -27.84
CA ASP A 47 -10.15 13.61 -28.12
C ASP A 47 -9.14 14.19 -27.11
N SER A 48 -9.53 14.44 -25.85
CA SER A 48 -8.65 15.05 -24.84
C SER A 48 -7.92 14.04 -23.96
N SER A 49 -7.07 13.21 -24.57
CA SER A 49 -6.18 12.27 -23.85
C SER A 49 -4.74 12.79 -23.62
N SER A 50 -4.47 14.06 -23.96
CA SER A 50 -3.16 14.68 -23.77
C SER A 50 -2.91 15.11 -22.32
N ALA A 51 -1.64 15.30 -21.96
CA ALA A 51 -1.28 15.93 -20.69
C ALA A 51 -1.81 17.37 -20.65
N VAL A 52 -2.24 17.83 -19.48
CA VAL A 52 -2.70 19.22 -19.27
C VAL A 52 -1.48 20.14 -19.28
N ASP A 53 -1.39 20.97 -20.32
CA ASP A 53 -0.37 22.00 -20.52
C ASP A 53 -0.92 23.45 -20.40
N SER A 54 -2.25 23.59 -20.26
CA SER A 54 -2.92 24.87 -20.05
C SER A 54 -4.08 24.75 -19.04
N ALA A 55 -3.75 24.63 -17.75
CA ALA A 55 -4.73 24.47 -16.68
C ALA A 55 -5.44 25.79 -16.35
N ASP A 56 -6.78 25.78 -16.22
CA ASP A 56 -7.57 26.91 -15.73
C ASP A 56 -7.54 27.02 -14.19
N VAL A 57 -7.37 25.89 -13.48
CA VAL A 57 -7.22 25.83 -12.02
C VAL A 57 -6.07 24.91 -11.67
N VAL A 58 -5.17 25.36 -10.80
CA VAL A 58 -4.06 24.56 -10.25
C VAL A 58 -4.20 24.49 -8.74
N PHE A 59 -4.24 23.28 -8.17
CA PHE A 59 -4.30 23.09 -6.72
C PHE A 59 -3.02 22.44 -6.20
N VAL A 60 -2.36 23.12 -5.26
CA VAL A 60 -1.12 22.68 -4.62
C VAL A 60 -1.41 22.39 -3.15
N GLU A 61 -1.32 21.12 -2.75
CA GLU A 61 -1.66 20.67 -1.40
C GLU A 61 -0.62 21.01 -0.32
N ASP A 62 0.62 21.27 -0.71
CA ASP A 62 1.68 21.63 0.22
C ASP A 62 2.68 22.59 -0.44
N ALA A 63 3.05 23.66 0.27
CA ALA A 63 4.00 24.65 -0.20
C ALA A 63 5.42 24.08 -0.43
N SER A 64 5.78 22.97 0.20
CA SER A 64 7.05 22.27 -0.03
C SER A 64 7.19 21.73 -1.47
N ILE A 65 6.09 21.55 -2.20
CA ILE A 65 6.14 21.15 -3.62
C ILE A 65 6.78 22.24 -4.48
N LEU A 66 6.63 23.51 -4.09
CA LEU A 66 7.13 24.67 -4.84
C LEU A 66 8.65 24.77 -4.87
N SER A 67 9.37 24.07 -3.99
CA SER A 67 10.84 24.00 -4.04
C SER A 67 11.36 22.93 -4.99
N SER A 68 10.50 21.99 -5.42
CA SER A 68 10.89 20.84 -6.22
C SER A 68 10.31 20.86 -7.64
N PHE A 69 9.21 21.59 -7.87
CA PHE A 69 8.52 21.64 -9.16
C PHE A 69 8.09 23.06 -9.53
N ASP A 70 8.23 23.41 -10.80
CA ASP A 70 7.56 24.57 -11.40
C ASP A 70 6.13 24.20 -11.77
N VAL A 71 5.26 24.22 -10.76
CA VAL A 71 3.82 23.92 -10.90
C VAL A 71 3.06 24.95 -11.73
N LEU A 72 3.62 26.13 -11.96
CA LEU A 72 2.95 27.22 -12.69
C LEU A 72 3.24 27.19 -14.19
N ALA A 73 4.25 26.44 -14.64
CA ALA A 73 4.58 26.30 -16.06
C ALA A 73 3.40 25.80 -16.91
N THR A 74 2.52 24.98 -16.35
CA THR A 74 1.35 24.42 -17.04
C THR A 74 0.06 25.22 -16.80
N ALA A 75 0.14 26.35 -16.09
CA ALA A 75 -1.02 27.20 -15.81
C ALA A 75 -1.29 28.16 -16.98
N LYS A 76 -2.56 28.29 -17.35
CA LYS A 76 -2.97 29.28 -18.35
C LYS A 76 -2.84 30.71 -17.78
N PRO A 77 -2.50 31.72 -18.60
CA PRO A 77 -2.53 33.11 -18.15
C PRO A 77 -3.92 33.49 -17.59
N GLY A 78 -3.95 34.11 -16.41
CA GLY A 78 -5.18 34.40 -15.69
C GLY A 78 -5.83 33.22 -14.93
N ALA A 79 -5.19 32.06 -14.86
CA ALA A 79 -5.70 30.91 -14.10
C ALA A 79 -5.73 31.16 -12.59
N THR A 80 -6.57 30.38 -11.90
CA THR A 80 -6.71 30.42 -10.43
C THR A 80 -5.82 29.37 -9.79
N ILE A 81 -4.91 29.82 -8.93
CA ILE A 81 -3.99 28.99 -8.15
C ILE A 81 -4.51 28.87 -6.73
N LEU A 82 -4.82 27.64 -6.33
CA LEU A 82 -5.20 27.28 -4.98
C LEU A 82 -3.98 26.71 -4.26
N LEU A 83 -3.59 27.31 -3.13
CA LEU A 83 -2.45 26.85 -2.34
C LEU A 83 -2.89 26.52 -0.91
N ALA A 84 -2.74 25.26 -0.52
CA ALA A 84 -3.12 24.81 0.80
C ALA A 84 -2.11 25.25 1.87
N ASN A 85 -2.63 25.74 3.00
CA ASN A 85 -1.87 26.07 4.18
C ASN A 85 -2.37 25.26 5.38
N HIS A 86 -1.51 24.39 5.90
CA HIS A 86 -1.80 23.57 7.08
C HIS A 86 -1.39 24.23 8.40
N LYS A 87 -0.63 25.34 8.34
CA LYS A 87 -0.14 26.04 9.53
C LYS A 87 -1.12 27.11 9.99
N LYS A 88 -1.31 27.24 11.30
CA LYS A 88 -2.14 28.32 11.87
C LYS A 88 -1.58 29.68 11.48
N ILE A 89 -2.48 30.54 11.00
CA ILE A 89 -2.17 31.93 10.65
C ILE A 89 -2.39 32.78 11.91
N ALA A 90 -1.32 33.40 12.42
CA ALA A 90 -1.35 34.16 13.67
C ALA A 90 -1.62 35.64 13.45
N THR A 91 -1.09 36.20 12.35
CA THR A 91 -1.20 37.63 12.02
C THR A 91 -2.01 37.84 10.76
N THR A 92 -1.39 37.68 9.59
CA THR A 92 -2.05 37.83 8.29
C THR A 92 -1.43 36.85 7.29
N VAL A 93 -2.21 36.44 6.29
CA VAL A 93 -1.77 35.43 5.30
C VAL A 93 -0.52 35.91 4.58
N GLU A 94 -0.43 37.20 4.31
CA GLU A 94 0.66 37.83 3.59
C GLU A 94 2.00 37.63 4.33
N GLN A 95 2.04 37.96 5.63
CA GLN A 95 3.26 37.85 6.43
C GLN A 95 3.61 36.41 6.81
N ASP A 96 2.60 35.63 7.24
CA ASP A 96 2.87 34.31 7.79
C ASP A 96 3.14 33.26 6.71
N PHE A 97 2.62 33.47 5.51
CA PHE A 97 2.62 32.48 4.44
C PHE A 97 3.18 33.01 3.12
N VAL A 98 2.67 34.13 2.60
CA VAL A 98 3.05 34.64 1.26
C VAL A 98 4.51 35.10 1.24
N GLU A 99 5.01 35.74 2.29
CA GLU A 99 6.42 36.14 2.38
C GLU A 99 7.39 34.95 2.22
N LYS A 100 7.00 33.77 2.72
CA LYS A 100 7.81 32.54 2.68
C LYS A 100 7.78 31.81 1.33
N LEU A 101 6.95 32.25 0.38
CA LEU A 101 6.88 31.62 -0.94
C LEU A 101 8.14 31.92 -1.77
N PRO A 102 8.60 30.97 -2.62
CA PRO A 102 9.75 31.17 -3.50
C PRO A 102 9.60 32.41 -4.38
N VAL A 103 10.72 33.11 -4.63
CA VAL A 103 10.75 34.34 -5.44
C VAL A 103 10.33 34.06 -6.88
N GLU A 104 10.83 32.97 -7.48
CA GLU A 104 10.46 32.53 -8.83
C GLU A 104 8.95 32.30 -8.96
N PHE A 105 8.33 31.67 -7.97
CA PHE A 105 6.88 31.47 -7.93
C PHE A 105 6.11 32.79 -7.92
N LYS A 106 6.51 33.76 -7.07
CA LYS A 106 5.90 35.10 -7.02
C LYS A 106 6.05 35.85 -8.36
N ARG A 107 7.22 35.72 -8.98
CA ARG A 107 7.53 36.32 -10.28
C ARG A 107 6.60 35.77 -11.37
N THR A 108 6.45 34.45 -11.44
CA THR A 108 5.57 33.78 -12.42
C THR A 108 4.09 34.10 -12.20
N LEU A 109 3.63 34.16 -10.95
CA LEU A 109 2.26 34.61 -10.62
C LEU A 109 1.96 35.99 -11.23
N SER A 110 2.86 36.95 -11.03
CA SER A 110 2.69 38.32 -11.50
C SER A 110 2.78 38.43 -13.03
N LYS A 111 3.79 37.80 -13.63
CA LYS A 111 4.00 37.80 -15.10
C LYS A 111 2.81 37.22 -15.87
N ASN A 112 2.22 36.14 -15.37
CA ASN A 112 1.10 35.46 -16.02
C ASN A 112 -0.28 35.95 -15.55
N HIS A 113 -0.31 36.99 -14.70
CA HIS A 113 -1.52 37.59 -14.14
C HIS A 113 -2.42 36.56 -13.44
N LEU A 114 -1.81 35.62 -12.73
CA LEU A 114 -2.49 34.52 -12.06
C LEU A 114 -3.16 35.01 -10.77
N GLN A 115 -4.29 34.39 -10.43
CA GLN A 115 -5.01 34.68 -9.17
C GLN A 115 -4.56 33.69 -8.09
N LEU A 116 -4.08 34.17 -6.95
CA LEU A 116 -3.68 33.31 -5.84
C LEU A 116 -4.76 33.30 -4.75
N THR A 117 -5.22 32.10 -4.38
CA THR A 117 -6.10 31.89 -3.23
C THR A 117 -5.49 30.88 -2.29
N VAL A 118 -5.32 31.27 -1.03
CA VAL A 118 -4.82 30.38 0.03
C VAL A 118 -6.01 29.66 0.66
N VAL A 119 -5.91 28.34 0.75
CA VAL A 119 -6.90 27.48 1.39
C VAL A 119 -6.39 27.11 2.78
N ASP A 120 -7.06 27.61 3.81
CA ASP A 120 -6.68 27.42 5.20
C ASP A 120 -7.15 26.05 5.71
N PHE A 121 -6.26 25.06 5.73
CA PHE A 121 -6.53 23.72 6.26
C PHE A 121 -6.38 23.66 7.78
N SER A 122 -5.94 24.73 8.45
CA SER A 122 -5.80 24.74 9.92
C SER A 122 -7.14 24.71 10.65
N ILE A 123 -8.26 24.97 9.95
CA ILE A 123 -9.62 24.90 10.49
C ILE A 123 -10.27 23.51 10.38
N VAL A 124 -9.58 22.51 9.80
CA VAL A 124 -10.17 21.18 9.56
C VAL A 124 -10.65 20.52 10.85
N ASP A 125 -9.91 20.67 11.95
CA ASP A 125 -10.33 20.14 13.25
C ASP A 125 -11.64 20.77 13.76
N GLU A 126 -11.84 22.07 13.49
CA GLU A 126 -13.09 22.77 13.83
C GLU A 126 -14.24 22.30 12.92
N LEU A 127 -13.96 22.06 11.64
CA LEU A 127 -14.93 21.54 10.68
C LEU A 127 -15.35 20.10 11.00
N ASP A 128 -14.41 19.26 11.44
CA ASP A 128 -14.69 17.90 11.91
C ASP A 128 -15.56 17.89 13.18
N ALA A 129 -15.50 18.95 14.00
CA ALA A 129 -16.33 19.09 15.19
C ALA A 129 -17.79 19.53 14.88
N LEU A 130 -18.11 19.95 13.65
CA LEU A 130 -19.46 20.39 13.28
C LEU A 130 -20.46 19.25 13.21
N SER A 131 -20.03 18.08 12.72
CA SER A 131 -20.91 16.92 12.53
C SER A 131 -20.11 15.63 12.46
N ASP A 132 -20.63 14.59 13.12
CA ASP A 132 -20.08 13.24 13.02
C ASP A 132 -20.13 12.69 11.58
N SER A 133 -21.08 13.15 10.76
CA SER A 133 -21.21 12.71 9.37
C SER A 133 -20.06 13.20 8.49
N THR A 134 -19.44 14.35 8.79
CA THR A 134 -18.32 14.90 7.99
C THR A 134 -16.94 14.58 8.57
N LYS A 135 -16.92 14.00 9.78
CA LYS A 135 -15.71 13.73 10.54
C LYS A 135 -14.75 12.80 9.79
N GLY A 136 -13.50 13.24 9.61
CA GLY A 136 -12.48 12.51 8.86
C GLY A 136 -12.52 12.76 7.35
N PHE A 137 -13.54 13.46 6.85
CA PHE A 137 -13.68 13.89 5.46
C PHE A 137 -13.67 15.42 5.32
N SER A 138 -13.54 16.20 6.40
CA SER A 138 -13.62 17.66 6.34
C SER A 138 -12.52 18.31 5.50
N ALA A 139 -11.26 17.84 5.60
CA ALA A 139 -10.19 18.31 4.71
C ALA A 139 -10.52 18.06 3.23
N ASP A 140 -11.16 16.92 3.01
CA ASP A 140 -11.54 16.44 1.70
C ASP A 140 -12.67 17.32 1.11
N PHE A 141 -13.71 17.60 1.88
CA PHE A 141 -14.75 18.56 1.50
C PHE A 141 -14.23 19.98 1.32
N LEU A 142 -13.31 20.44 2.16
CA LEU A 142 -12.71 21.77 2.04
C LEU A 142 -11.98 21.93 0.70
N ALA A 143 -11.20 20.92 0.29
CA ALA A 143 -10.56 20.90 -1.02
C ALA A 143 -11.58 20.95 -2.18
N GLN A 144 -12.69 20.18 -2.08
CA GLN A 144 -13.75 20.21 -3.08
C GLN A 144 -14.44 21.58 -3.14
N VAL A 145 -14.72 22.22 -2.00
CA VAL A 145 -15.30 23.57 -1.95
C VAL A 145 -14.36 24.57 -2.62
N ALA A 146 -13.07 24.54 -2.27
CA ALA A 146 -12.06 25.40 -2.88
C ALA A 146 -12.03 25.24 -4.40
N PHE A 147 -12.01 23.99 -4.87
CA PHE A 147 -12.03 23.66 -6.29
C PHE A 147 -13.27 24.22 -7.00
N TRP A 148 -14.47 23.98 -6.48
CA TRP A 148 -15.70 24.45 -7.13
C TRP A 148 -15.80 25.97 -7.17
N ARG A 149 -15.36 26.65 -6.10
CA ARG A 149 -15.32 28.13 -6.05
C ARG A 149 -14.32 28.71 -7.05
N ALA A 150 -13.19 28.03 -7.27
CA ALA A 150 -12.17 28.45 -8.22
C ALA A 150 -12.56 28.15 -9.68
N ALA A 151 -13.07 26.95 -9.95
CA ALA A 151 -13.40 26.50 -11.30
C ALA A 151 -14.72 27.09 -11.82
N MET A 152 -15.67 27.39 -10.93
CA MET A 152 -16.96 27.99 -11.26
C MET A 152 -17.41 28.98 -10.17
N PRO A 153 -16.95 30.24 -10.23
CA PRO A 153 -17.35 31.28 -9.27
C PRO A 153 -18.87 31.53 -9.24
N ASP A 154 -19.55 31.36 -10.38
CA ASP A 154 -20.99 31.61 -10.54
C ASP A 154 -21.88 30.57 -9.83
N LEU A 155 -21.31 29.47 -9.33
CA LEU A 155 -22.07 28.38 -8.74
C LEU A 155 -22.74 28.77 -7.42
N GLY A 156 -22.19 29.73 -6.67
CA GLY A 156 -22.74 30.21 -5.40
C GLY A 156 -23.08 29.08 -4.43
N GLY A 157 -24.32 29.06 -3.90
CA GLY A 157 -24.81 28.02 -2.98
C GLY A 157 -25.01 26.64 -3.61
N PHE A 158 -25.00 26.51 -4.95
CA PHE A 158 -25.13 25.21 -5.62
C PHE A 158 -23.91 24.30 -5.43
N VAL A 159 -22.81 24.80 -4.82
CA VAL A 159 -21.65 23.99 -4.39
C VAL A 159 -22.10 22.83 -3.51
N VAL A 160 -23.07 23.03 -2.62
CA VAL A 160 -23.62 21.97 -1.74
C VAL A 160 -24.17 20.79 -2.54
N ASN A 161 -24.88 21.07 -3.64
CA ASN A 161 -25.40 20.02 -4.51
C ASN A 161 -24.27 19.25 -5.21
N LYS A 162 -23.18 19.93 -5.56
CA LYS A 162 -22.02 19.28 -6.19
C LYS A 162 -21.24 18.41 -5.22
N LEU A 163 -21.11 18.82 -3.97
CA LEU A 163 -20.57 17.99 -2.89
C LEU A 163 -21.48 16.77 -2.64
N LEU A 164 -22.80 16.95 -2.61
CA LEU A 164 -23.72 15.84 -2.40
C LEU A 164 -23.66 14.82 -3.56
N GLN A 165 -23.59 15.28 -4.81
CA GLN A 165 -23.43 14.40 -5.98
C GLN A 165 -22.09 13.65 -6.00
N ALA A 166 -21.02 14.31 -5.53
CA ALA A 166 -19.69 13.72 -5.45
C ALA A 166 -19.61 12.58 -4.42
N ASN A 167 -20.28 12.75 -3.28
CA ASN A 167 -20.03 11.94 -2.08
C ASN A 167 -21.25 11.14 -1.59
N GLY A 168 -22.45 11.38 -2.13
CA GLY A 168 -23.73 10.87 -1.63
C GLY A 168 -23.93 9.36 -1.71
N ASN A 169 -23.06 8.63 -2.43
CA ASN A 169 -23.10 7.16 -2.48
C ASN A 169 -22.26 6.49 -1.38
N ASN A 170 -21.36 7.22 -0.72
CA ASN A 170 -20.35 6.63 0.17
C ASN A 170 -20.82 6.57 1.64
N PHE A 171 -21.67 7.48 2.09
CA PHE A 171 -22.24 7.50 3.44
C PHE A 171 -23.48 8.42 3.53
N GLU A 172 -24.27 8.30 4.60
CA GLU A 172 -25.48 9.12 4.82
C GLU A 172 -25.13 10.60 5.03
N LEU A 173 -25.01 11.33 3.92
CA LEU A 173 -24.80 12.77 3.88
C LEU A 173 -26.13 13.50 3.64
N LEU A 174 -26.46 14.39 4.57
CA LEU A 174 -27.60 15.29 4.43
C LEU A 174 -27.15 16.62 3.82
N ALA A 175 -27.92 17.14 2.86
CA ALA A 175 -27.67 18.45 2.25
C ALA A 175 -27.57 19.57 3.30
N ALA A 176 -28.38 19.50 4.36
CA ALA A 176 -28.35 20.48 5.46
C ALA A 176 -27.03 20.47 6.27
N VAL A 177 -26.33 19.34 6.32
CA VAL A 177 -25.02 19.24 6.99
C VAL A 177 -23.95 19.90 6.11
N LEU A 178 -23.97 19.62 4.81
CA LEU A 178 -23.07 20.25 3.85
C LEU A 178 -23.31 21.76 3.72
N ASP A 179 -24.56 22.21 3.81
CA ASP A 179 -24.90 23.64 3.80
C ASP A 179 -24.30 24.37 5.00
N LYS A 180 -24.44 23.79 6.20
CA LYS A 180 -23.76 24.29 7.41
C LYS A 180 -22.25 24.28 7.27
N PHE A 181 -21.68 23.20 6.72
CA PHE A 181 -20.24 23.10 6.47
C PHE A 181 -19.75 24.23 5.56
N VAL A 182 -20.40 24.45 4.41
CA VAL A 182 -20.04 25.52 3.47
C VAL A 182 -20.22 26.90 4.12
N ALA A 183 -21.29 27.11 4.90
CA ALA A 183 -21.51 28.36 5.62
C ALA A 183 -20.38 28.64 6.64
N THR A 184 -19.92 27.64 7.38
CA THR A 184 -18.79 27.80 8.31
C THR A 184 -17.48 28.06 7.57
N VAL A 185 -17.25 27.42 6.42
CA VAL A 185 -16.08 27.68 5.56
C VAL A 185 -16.06 29.15 5.10
N ASP A 186 -17.22 29.68 4.69
CA ASP A 186 -17.37 31.08 4.27
C ASP A 186 -17.23 32.05 5.47
N GLU A 187 -17.86 31.76 6.62
CA GLU A 187 -17.79 32.58 7.84
C GLU A 187 -16.36 32.71 8.38
N LYS A 188 -15.62 31.59 8.38
CA LYS A 188 -14.22 31.53 8.83
C LYS A 188 -13.23 32.04 7.79
N GLN A 189 -13.72 32.45 6.61
CA GLN A 189 -12.89 32.89 5.48
C GLN A 189 -11.78 31.89 5.16
N ALA A 190 -12.10 30.59 5.06
CA ALA A 190 -11.09 29.57 4.80
C ALA A 190 -10.40 29.73 3.44
N LEU A 191 -11.07 30.40 2.48
CA LEU A 191 -10.55 30.74 1.17
C LEU A 191 -10.16 32.22 1.15
N LYS A 192 -8.85 32.49 1.25
CA LYS A 192 -8.32 33.86 1.33
C LYS A 192 -7.67 34.23 0.00
N SER A 193 -8.28 35.16 -0.73
CA SER A 193 -7.70 35.70 -1.96
C SER A 193 -6.54 36.62 -1.62
N VAL A 194 -5.39 36.40 -2.27
CA VAL A 194 -4.16 37.15 -2.05
C VAL A 194 -3.95 38.11 -3.20
N SER A 195 -3.71 39.39 -2.89
CA SER A 195 -3.33 40.38 -3.90
C SER A 195 -1.95 40.04 -4.46
N VAL A 196 -1.83 39.95 -5.78
CA VAL A 196 -0.57 39.71 -6.50
C VAL A 196 -0.09 41.05 -7.08
N PRO A 197 0.88 41.74 -6.45
CA PRO A 197 1.39 43.02 -6.94
C PRO A 197 2.13 42.85 -8.27
N SER A 198 2.03 43.87 -9.12
CA SER A 198 2.82 43.95 -10.37
C SER A 198 4.33 44.06 -10.11
N GLU A 199 4.73 44.52 -8.92
CA GLU A 199 6.12 44.61 -8.49
C GLU A 199 6.81 43.25 -8.43
N TRP A 200 6.05 42.17 -8.16
CA TRP A 200 6.60 40.82 -8.09
C TRP A 200 7.21 40.34 -9.41
N ALA A 201 6.79 40.89 -10.55
CA ALA A 201 7.33 40.54 -11.86
C ALA A 201 8.82 40.88 -12.01
N TYR A 202 9.32 41.82 -11.20
CA TYR A 202 10.69 42.36 -11.24
C TYR A 202 11.51 42.02 -10.00
N LEU A 203 11.03 41.12 -9.13
CA LEU A 203 11.83 40.67 -7.99
C LEU A 203 13.09 39.97 -8.51
N GLU A 204 14.25 40.46 -8.09
CA GLU A 204 15.55 39.84 -8.33
C GLU A 204 15.77 38.72 -7.32
N ASP A 205 16.47 37.66 -7.75
CA ASP A 205 16.84 36.57 -6.85
C ASP A 205 17.90 37.10 -5.88
N ALA A 206 17.77 36.79 -4.59
CA ALA A 206 18.60 37.40 -3.55
C ALA A 206 20.10 37.05 -3.68
N GLU A 207 20.42 36.00 -4.46
CA GLU A 207 21.76 35.58 -4.83
C GLU A 207 21.68 35.00 -6.25
N GLU A 208 22.50 35.49 -7.19
CA GLU A 208 22.65 34.88 -8.51
C GLU A 208 23.27 33.48 -8.36
N GLU A 209 22.45 32.45 -8.09
CA GLU A 209 22.87 31.07 -8.28
C GLU A 209 22.96 30.80 -9.79
N GLU A 210 24.10 31.17 -10.38
CA GLU A 210 24.43 31.03 -11.82
C GLU A 210 24.31 29.58 -12.35
N ASP A 211 24.07 28.58 -11.50
CA ASP A 211 24.02 27.15 -11.85
C ASP A 211 22.75 26.39 -11.39
N SER A 212 21.67 27.10 -11.03
CA SER A 212 20.41 26.41 -10.66
C SER A 212 19.72 25.83 -11.91
N LEU A 213 19.59 24.49 -11.96
CA LEU A 213 18.83 23.82 -13.02
C LEU A 213 17.34 24.21 -12.92
N PRO A 214 16.64 24.44 -14.05
CA PRO A 214 15.23 24.78 -14.01
C PRO A 214 14.43 23.65 -13.37
N LEU A 215 13.50 24.00 -12.49
CA LEU A 215 12.65 23.03 -11.82
C LEU A 215 11.79 22.28 -12.86
N PRO A 216 11.61 20.95 -12.70
CA PRO A 216 10.73 20.20 -13.57
C PRO A 216 9.27 20.64 -13.40
N TYR A 217 8.50 20.64 -14.49
CA TYR A 217 7.08 21.00 -14.49
C TYR A 217 6.15 19.79 -14.23
N PHE A 218 6.58 18.58 -14.61
CA PHE A 218 5.86 17.35 -14.29
C PHE A 218 6.69 16.41 -13.43
N PRO A 219 6.03 15.69 -12.49
CA PRO A 219 6.67 14.58 -11.78
C PRO A 219 7.01 13.42 -12.72
N SER A 220 8.04 12.68 -12.33
CA SER A 220 8.46 11.47 -13.02
C SER A 220 7.57 10.29 -12.60
N GLU A 221 7.07 9.52 -13.57
CA GLU A 221 6.21 8.36 -13.30
C GLU A 221 7.06 7.18 -12.79
N THR A 222 7.45 7.22 -11.53
CA THR A 222 8.27 6.14 -10.90
C THR A 222 7.42 5.03 -10.29
N SER A 223 6.11 5.24 -10.14
CA SER A 223 5.18 4.27 -9.57
C SER A 223 3.81 4.28 -10.25
N PHE A 224 3.12 3.14 -10.20
CA PHE A 224 1.72 3.00 -10.61
C PHE A 224 0.74 3.29 -9.46
N PHE A 225 1.23 3.35 -8.23
CA PHE A 225 0.43 3.49 -7.02
C PHE A 225 0.98 4.58 -6.09
N PRO A 226 0.13 5.17 -5.22
CA PRO A 226 0.59 6.11 -4.20
C PRO A 226 1.66 5.48 -3.29
N ASN A 227 2.63 6.29 -2.86
CA ASN A 227 3.60 5.83 -1.88
C ASN A 227 2.86 5.53 -0.55
N PRO A 228 2.90 4.29 -0.01
CA PRO A 228 2.25 3.97 1.24
C PRO A 228 2.88 4.78 2.39
N ARG A 229 2.09 5.66 3.02
CA ARG A 229 2.52 6.51 4.15
C ARG A 229 2.53 5.77 5.48
N VAL A 230 1.73 4.72 5.55
CA VAL A 230 1.76 3.72 6.60
C VAL A 230 2.54 2.61 5.94
N GLU A 231 3.69 2.21 6.51
CA GLU A 231 4.21 0.89 6.18
C GLU A 231 3.00 -0.02 6.31
N PRO A 232 2.60 -0.80 5.28
CA PRO A 232 1.72 -1.91 5.59
C PRO A 232 2.34 -2.57 6.83
N ALA A 233 1.52 -3.11 7.74
CA ALA A 233 2.07 -4.15 8.58
C ALA A 233 2.52 -5.22 7.57
N SER A 234 3.72 -5.04 7.02
CA SER A 234 4.37 -6.01 6.22
C SER A 234 4.39 -7.13 7.23
N ALA A 235 3.73 -8.23 6.89
CA ALA A 235 4.39 -9.50 7.09
C ALA A 235 5.84 -9.18 6.74
N GLU A 236 6.68 -9.00 7.77
CA GLU A 236 8.07 -8.64 7.60
C GLU A 236 8.48 -9.49 6.44
N GLU A 237 8.83 -8.87 5.30
CA GLU A 237 9.44 -9.63 4.23
C GLU A 237 10.73 -10.07 4.88
N SER A 238 10.65 -11.20 5.57
CA SER A 238 11.72 -12.00 6.09
C SER A 238 12.31 -12.57 4.82
N ALA A 239 12.98 -11.66 4.10
CA ALA A 239 13.92 -11.99 3.09
C ALA A 239 14.81 -13.06 3.70
N HIS A 240 15.05 -14.13 2.96
CA HIS A 240 15.95 -15.19 3.39
C HIS A 240 17.33 -14.59 3.76
N VAL A 241 17.60 -14.33 5.04
CA VAL A 241 18.86 -13.71 5.50
C VAL A 241 19.76 -14.73 6.20
N GLY A 242 20.04 -15.85 5.54
CA GLY A 242 21.20 -16.70 5.86
C GLY A 242 21.30 -17.24 7.30
N VAL A 243 22.44 -17.87 7.60
CA VAL A 243 22.68 -18.57 8.86
C VAL A 243 22.79 -17.62 10.06
N SER A 244 23.22 -16.37 9.83
CA SER A 244 23.44 -15.37 10.89
C SER A 244 22.15 -14.83 11.50
N ASP A 245 21.12 -14.59 10.68
CA ASP A 245 19.81 -14.12 11.17
C ASP A 245 19.12 -15.21 11.99
N LEU A 246 19.20 -16.44 11.50
CA LEU A 246 18.66 -17.63 12.16
C LEU A 246 19.30 -17.89 13.53
N ALA A 247 20.61 -17.70 13.62
CA ALA A 247 21.34 -17.78 14.89
C ALA A 247 20.91 -16.68 15.87
N ALA A 248 20.63 -15.46 15.39
CA ALA A 248 20.14 -14.37 16.23
C ALA A 248 18.73 -14.65 16.77
N LYS A 249 17.82 -15.16 15.92
CA LYS A 249 16.46 -15.58 16.33
C LYS A 249 16.47 -16.67 17.39
N LEU A 250 17.40 -17.63 17.29
CA LEU A 250 17.58 -18.68 18.30
C LEU A 250 18.25 -18.18 19.59
N ALA A 251 19.18 -17.23 19.50
CA ALA A 251 19.88 -16.69 20.65
C ALA A 251 19.02 -15.72 21.48
N PHE A 252 18.04 -15.05 20.85
CA PHE A 252 17.19 -14.03 21.48
C PHE A 252 15.69 -14.30 21.23
N PRO A 253 15.14 -15.43 21.70
CA PRO A 253 13.76 -15.82 21.41
C PRO A 253 12.72 -14.80 21.90
N GLU A 254 13.01 -14.06 22.98
CA GLU A 254 12.10 -13.04 23.52
C GLU A 254 12.03 -11.78 22.64
N ALA A 255 13.12 -11.43 21.94
CA ALA A 255 13.18 -10.24 21.09
C ALA A 255 12.46 -10.46 19.74
N PHE A 256 12.41 -11.72 19.29
CA PHE A 256 11.81 -12.12 18.00
C PHE A 256 10.47 -12.87 18.15
N GLY A 257 9.91 -12.94 19.37
CA GLY A 257 8.61 -13.58 19.60
C GLY A 257 8.57 -15.08 19.27
N VAL A 258 9.70 -15.80 19.42
CA VAL A 258 9.82 -17.20 19.04
C VAL A 258 9.10 -18.10 20.06
N SER A 259 8.12 -18.89 19.60
CA SER A 259 7.46 -19.93 20.41
C SER A 259 7.94 -21.33 20.04
N LYS A 260 7.92 -22.26 21.01
CA LYS A 260 8.26 -23.67 20.79
C LYS A 260 7.02 -24.54 21.00
N GLU A 261 6.48 -25.04 19.90
CA GLU A 261 5.22 -25.80 19.90
C GLU A 261 5.39 -27.20 19.28
N LEU A 262 4.55 -28.14 19.72
CA LEU A 262 4.53 -29.52 19.23
C LEU A 262 3.62 -29.61 18.01
N ARG A 263 4.18 -30.06 16.89
CA ARG A 263 3.49 -30.24 15.61
C ARG A 263 2.84 -31.63 15.48
N PRO A 264 1.79 -31.76 14.64
CA PRO A 264 1.19 -30.70 13.80
C PRO A 264 0.12 -29.84 14.50
N ASP A 265 -0.14 -28.64 13.97
CA ASP A 265 -1.20 -27.73 14.45
C ASP A 265 -2.53 -28.07 13.76
N LEU A 266 -3.02 -29.28 14.05
CA LEU A 266 -4.36 -29.64 13.62
C LEU A 266 -5.37 -29.02 14.59
N PRO A 267 -6.61 -28.75 14.15
CA PRO A 267 -7.71 -28.39 15.05
C PRO A 267 -8.05 -29.50 16.08
N VAL A 268 -7.35 -30.63 15.99
CA VAL A 268 -7.45 -31.78 16.89
C VAL A 268 -6.18 -31.88 17.72
N LYS A 269 -6.33 -32.06 19.03
CA LYS A 269 -5.22 -32.15 19.98
C LYS A 269 -4.35 -33.38 19.69
N ASN A 270 -3.05 -33.14 19.46
CA ASN A 270 -2.07 -34.20 19.25
C ASN A 270 -1.45 -34.67 20.56
N PHE A 271 -1.14 -35.97 20.64
CA PHE A 271 -0.57 -36.60 21.81
C PHE A 271 0.67 -37.40 21.44
N VAL A 272 1.73 -37.30 22.24
CA VAL A 272 2.91 -38.15 22.12
C VAL A 272 2.68 -39.38 22.97
N VAL A 273 2.50 -40.53 22.32
CA VAL A 273 2.27 -41.83 22.96
C VAL A 273 3.48 -42.75 22.77
N LYS A 274 3.70 -43.66 23.72
CA LYS A 274 4.80 -44.63 23.64
C LYS A 274 4.29 -45.94 23.04
N VAL A 275 5.04 -46.54 22.12
CA VAL A 275 4.72 -47.90 21.63
C VAL A 275 5.10 -48.91 22.71
N GLN A 276 4.12 -49.67 23.21
CA GLN A 276 4.33 -50.77 24.17
C GLN A 276 4.69 -52.07 23.46
N GLU A 277 3.94 -52.42 22.41
CA GLU A 277 4.17 -53.63 21.62
C GLU A 277 4.16 -53.30 20.13
N ASN A 278 5.04 -53.93 19.36
CA ASN A 278 5.01 -53.93 17.90
C ASN A 278 5.37 -55.33 17.40
N LYS A 279 4.35 -56.11 17.02
CA LYS A 279 4.47 -57.52 16.71
C LYS A 279 3.93 -57.83 15.32
N ARG A 280 4.74 -58.44 14.47
CA ARG A 280 4.28 -58.97 13.18
C ARG A 280 3.39 -60.19 13.42
N LEU A 281 2.17 -60.16 12.89
CA LEU A 281 1.20 -61.25 12.99
C LEU A 281 1.33 -62.28 11.85
N THR A 282 2.09 -61.94 10.82
CA THR A 282 2.25 -62.74 9.61
C THR A 282 3.58 -63.49 9.61
N PRO A 283 3.65 -64.75 9.14
CA PRO A 283 4.90 -65.46 8.93
C PRO A 283 5.82 -64.74 7.94
N SER A 284 7.13 -65.03 8.01
CA SER A 284 8.15 -64.43 7.14
C SER A 284 7.91 -64.67 5.65
N GLU A 285 7.28 -65.80 5.31
CA GLU A 285 7.03 -66.25 3.94
C GLU A 285 5.82 -65.56 3.30
N TYR A 286 5.01 -64.86 4.10
CA TYR A 286 3.83 -64.16 3.61
C TYR A 286 4.23 -62.80 3.02
N SER A 287 3.71 -62.51 1.82
CA SER A 287 4.11 -61.35 1.02
C SER A 287 3.66 -59.99 1.58
N ARG A 288 2.76 -59.98 2.57
CA ARG A 288 2.28 -58.75 3.21
C ARG A 288 2.65 -58.73 4.68
N ASN A 289 3.11 -57.58 5.15
CA ASN A 289 3.38 -57.39 6.56
C ASN A 289 2.13 -56.85 7.26
N ILE A 290 1.59 -57.63 8.19
CA ILE A 290 0.52 -57.21 9.10
C ILE A 290 1.10 -57.13 10.50
N PHE A 291 0.92 -55.99 11.17
CA PHE A 291 1.45 -55.70 12.50
C PHE A 291 0.32 -55.47 13.50
N HIS A 292 0.54 -55.95 14.72
CA HIS A 292 -0.18 -55.57 15.93
C HIS A 292 0.68 -54.55 16.66
N ILE A 293 0.11 -53.38 16.97
CA ILE A 293 0.80 -52.30 17.66
C ILE A 293 -0.03 -51.85 18.84
N GLU A 294 0.58 -51.76 20.02
CA GLU A 294 -0.05 -51.27 21.25
C GLU A 294 0.57 -49.93 21.65
N PHE A 295 -0.27 -48.96 21.98
CA PHE A 295 0.15 -47.62 22.40
C PHE A 295 -0.18 -47.40 23.89
N ASP A 296 0.82 -46.98 24.67
CA ASP A 296 0.64 -46.48 26.02
C ASP A 296 0.09 -45.06 25.99
N ILE A 297 -1.11 -44.90 26.54
CA ILE A 297 -1.78 -43.61 26.68
C ILE A 297 -1.78 -43.12 28.14
N THR A 298 -1.15 -43.84 29.06
CA THR A 298 -1.09 -43.51 30.49
C THR A 298 -0.47 -42.12 30.70
N GLY A 299 -1.19 -41.23 31.39
CA GLY A 299 -0.72 -39.88 31.67
C GLY A 299 -0.77 -38.88 30.49
N THR A 300 -1.23 -39.31 29.31
CA THR A 300 -1.38 -38.42 28.14
C THR A 300 -2.70 -37.65 28.16
N GLY A 301 -3.71 -38.16 28.87
CA GLY A 301 -5.07 -37.60 28.89
C GLY A 301 -5.86 -37.85 27.60
N LEU A 302 -5.38 -38.74 26.72
CA LEU A 302 -6.10 -39.17 25.52
C LEU A 302 -7.27 -40.08 25.91
N THR A 303 -8.47 -39.72 25.44
CA THR A 303 -9.70 -40.53 25.55
C THR A 303 -10.05 -41.07 24.18
N TYR A 304 -10.50 -42.32 24.11
CA TYR A 304 -10.82 -42.98 22.84
C TYR A 304 -11.97 -43.97 23.03
N GLU A 305 -12.90 -44.00 22.06
CA GLU A 305 -14.02 -44.92 22.03
C GLU A 305 -13.86 -46.01 20.95
N ILE A 306 -14.48 -47.18 21.19
CA ILE A 306 -14.43 -48.29 20.24
C ILE A 306 -15.15 -47.88 18.95
N GLY A 307 -14.40 -47.84 17.84
CA GLY A 307 -14.90 -47.47 16.53
C GLY A 307 -14.40 -46.10 16.04
N GLU A 308 -13.72 -45.33 16.89
CA GLU A 308 -13.00 -44.13 16.45
C GLU A 308 -11.77 -44.51 15.59
N ALA A 309 -11.22 -43.55 14.84
CA ALA A 309 -10.04 -43.77 14.03
C ALA A 309 -8.86 -42.94 14.57
N LEU A 310 -7.71 -43.58 14.74
CA LEU A 310 -6.49 -42.90 15.17
C LEU A 310 -5.67 -42.46 13.94
N GLY A 311 -5.40 -41.15 13.85
CA GLY A 311 -4.42 -40.61 12.91
C GLY A 311 -3.00 -40.74 13.48
N ILE A 312 -2.06 -41.23 12.68
CA ILE A 312 -0.64 -41.32 13.07
C ILE A 312 0.18 -40.44 12.14
N HIS A 313 0.96 -39.53 12.73
CA HIS A 313 1.95 -38.74 11.98
C HIS A 313 3.22 -39.57 11.77
N GLY A 314 3.33 -40.14 10.57
CA GLY A 314 4.52 -40.89 10.15
C GLY A 314 5.69 -39.95 9.82
N ARG A 315 6.90 -40.40 10.15
CA ARG A 315 8.15 -39.76 9.72
C ARG A 315 8.73 -40.48 8.51
N ASN A 316 9.47 -39.75 7.68
CA ASN A 316 10.24 -40.38 6.61
C ASN A 316 11.36 -41.27 7.19
N ASN A 317 11.74 -42.30 6.43
CA ASN A 317 12.82 -43.20 6.83
C ASN A 317 14.15 -42.42 6.94
N SER A 318 14.80 -42.52 8.10
CA SER A 318 16.07 -41.83 8.38
C SER A 318 17.18 -42.16 7.40
N GLU A 319 17.27 -43.40 6.92
CA GLU A 319 18.29 -43.81 5.95
C GLU A 319 18.12 -43.09 4.62
N HIS A 320 16.88 -43.01 4.12
CA HIS A 320 16.58 -42.29 2.88
C HIS A 320 16.79 -40.78 3.02
N VAL A 321 16.51 -40.20 4.18
CA VAL A 321 16.78 -38.77 4.47
C VAL A 321 18.28 -38.50 4.39
N GLU A 322 19.10 -39.35 5.02
CA GLU A 322 20.55 -39.21 5.00
C GLU A 322 21.15 -39.43 3.60
N GLU A 323 20.61 -40.38 2.82
CA GLU A 323 20.98 -40.56 1.42
C GLU A 323 20.65 -39.34 0.57
N PHE A 324 19.48 -38.73 0.78
CA PHE A 324 19.05 -37.53 0.06
C PHE A 324 19.92 -36.31 0.41
N LEU A 325 20.21 -36.10 1.70
CA LEU A 325 21.12 -35.04 2.16
C LEU A 325 22.52 -35.19 1.55
N LYS A 326 23.05 -36.42 1.50
CA LYS A 326 24.33 -36.73 0.85
C LYS A 326 24.29 -36.48 -0.65
N PHE A 327 23.23 -36.88 -1.32
CA PHE A 327 23.07 -36.67 -2.78
C PHE A 327 23.10 -35.18 -3.14
N TYR A 328 22.48 -34.33 -2.33
CA TYR A 328 22.49 -32.88 -2.50
C TYR A 328 23.70 -32.18 -1.86
N ASN A 329 24.57 -32.91 -1.17
CA ASN A 329 25.72 -32.39 -0.44
C ASN A 329 25.33 -31.28 0.56
N VAL A 330 24.25 -31.50 1.30
CA VAL A 330 23.74 -30.58 2.33
C VAL A 330 24.01 -31.18 3.72
N ASP A 331 24.48 -30.33 4.65
CA ASP A 331 24.64 -30.71 6.05
C ASP A 331 23.26 -30.85 6.72
N GLY A 332 22.96 -32.02 7.29
CA GLY A 332 21.69 -32.31 7.95
C GLY A 332 21.42 -31.45 9.19
N ASP A 333 22.47 -30.93 9.83
CA ASP A 333 22.38 -30.04 10.99
C ASP A 333 22.32 -28.56 10.61
N SER A 334 22.41 -28.25 9.32
CA SER A 334 22.18 -26.88 8.83
C SER A 334 20.75 -26.45 9.12
N LEU A 335 20.61 -25.24 9.64
CA LEU A 335 19.30 -24.67 9.94
C LEU A 335 18.70 -24.05 8.68
N VAL A 336 17.43 -24.35 8.44
CA VAL A 336 16.64 -23.90 7.29
C VAL A 336 15.32 -23.32 7.78
N GLU A 337 14.83 -22.31 7.06
CA GLU A 337 13.50 -21.77 7.26
C GLU A 337 12.50 -22.47 6.32
N VAL A 338 11.41 -22.97 6.88
CA VAL A 338 10.34 -23.64 6.16
C VAL A 338 9.05 -22.85 6.39
N THR A 339 8.34 -22.51 5.31
CA THR A 339 7.02 -21.87 5.42
C THR A 339 6.05 -22.77 6.17
N ASN A 340 5.30 -22.20 7.10
CA ASN A 340 4.24 -22.91 7.78
C ASN A 340 3.13 -23.29 6.78
N LYS A 341 2.59 -24.50 6.94
CA LYS A 341 1.61 -25.09 6.03
C LYS A 341 0.22 -24.47 6.18
N ASP A 342 -0.14 -24.08 7.39
CA ASP A 342 -1.47 -23.58 7.76
C ASP A 342 -1.53 -22.04 7.69
N ASP A 343 -0.40 -21.38 7.97
CA ASP A 343 -0.24 -19.93 7.84
C ASP A 343 1.03 -19.59 7.05
N THR A 344 0.88 -19.17 5.79
CA THR A 344 2.00 -18.83 4.92
C THR A 344 2.77 -17.58 5.36
N SER A 345 2.28 -16.83 6.36
CA SER A 345 2.98 -15.67 6.93
C SER A 345 3.99 -16.03 8.01
N LEU A 346 3.97 -17.27 8.52
CA LEU A 346 4.89 -17.75 9.55
C LEU A 346 5.99 -18.63 8.95
N TYR A 347 7.22 -18.43 9.45
CA TYR A 347 8.38 -19.25 9.10
C TYR A 347 8.83 -20.10 10.29
N GLU A 348 9.12 -21.36 10.02
CA GLU A 348 9.65 -22.30 11.01
C GLU A 348 11.15 -22.52 10.80
N VAL A 349 11.90 -22.47 11.90
CA VAL A 349 13.32 -22.80 11.91
C VAL A 349 13.51 -24.27 12.27
N ARG A 350 14.06 -25.06 11.35
CA ARG A 350 14.32 -26.50 11.53
C ARG A 350 15.71 -26.85 11.03
N SER A 351 16.27 -27.97 11.46
CA SER A 351 17.42 -28.51 10.72
C SER A 351 16.97 -29.10 9.38
N ALA A 352 17.85 -29.10 8.37
CA ALA A 352 17.57 -29.70 7.06
C ALA A 352 17.11 -31.16 7.20
N ARG A 353 17.68 -31.90 8.16
CA ARG A 353 17.27 -33.26 8.51
C ARG A 353 15.83 -33.31 9.03
N GLN A 354 15.45 -32.41 9.94
CA GLN A 354 14.09 -32.35 10.47
C GLN A 354 13.07 -31.97 9.39
N ALA A 355 13.39 -30.99 8.55
CA ALA A 355 12.52 -30.58 7.45
C ALA A 355 12.23 -31.74 6.48
N LEU A 356 13.23 -32.54 6.13
CA LEU A 356 13.06 -33.72 5.28
C LEU A 356 12.41 -34.89 6.02
N ALA A 357 12.61 -35.04 7.34
CA ALA A 357 12.03 -36.13 8.11
C ALA A 357 10.53 -35.94 8.37
N ASP A 358 10.12 -34.72 8.70
CA ASP A 358 8.80 -34.43 9.27
C ASP A 358 7.91 -33.52 8.38
N ASN A 359 8.48 -32.65 7.54
CA ASN A 359 7.71 -31.60 6.85
C ASN A 359 7.47 -31.88 5.36
N VAL A 360 8.38 -32.56 4.67
CA VAL A 360 8.36 -32.71 3.21
C VAL A 360 8.23 -34.18 2.80
N ASP A 361 7.27 -34.48 1.93
CA ASP A 361 7.26 -35.76 1.21
C ASP A 361 8.20 -35.67 0.01
N PHE A 362 9.39 -36.26 0.15
CA PHE A 362 10.40 -36.32 -0.91
C PHE A 362 10.50 -37.70 -1.60
N LEU A 363 9.73 -38.70 -1.12
CA LEU A 363 9.71 -40.06 -1.66
C LEU A 363 8.47 -40.33 -2.52
N GLY A 364 7.41 -39.53 -2.35
CA GLY A 364 6.22 -39.55 -3.17
C GLY A 364 6.47 -39.10 -4.61
N LYS A 365 5.53 -39.41 -5.50
CA LYS A 365 5.58 -38.96 -6.90
C LYS A 365 5.29 -37.45 -6.95
N PRO A 366 6.24 -36.60 -7.40
CA PRO A 366 6.02 -35.17 -7.45
C PRO A 366 4.88 -34.79 -8.42
N PRO A 367 4.07 -33.77 -8.11
CA PRO A 367 3.03 -33.28 -9.01
C PRO A 367 3.63 -32.55 -10.22
N LYS A 368 2.86 -32.43 -11.31
CA LYS A 368 3.29 -31.76 -12.56
C LYS A 368 3.85 -30.33 -12.34
N ARG A 369 3.21 -29.56 -11.46
CA ARG A 369 3.65 -28.20 -11.08
C ARG A 369 5.07 -28.16 -10.50
N PHE A 370 5.49 -29.21 -9.80
CA PHE A 370 6.85 -29.30 -9.27
C PHE A 370 7.89 -29.40 -10.39
N TYR A 371 7.61 -30.19 -11.43
CA TYR A 371 8.47 -30.29 -12.62
C TYR A 371 8.52 -28.97 -13.40
N GLU A 372 7.40 -28.25 -13.49
CA GLU A 372 7.35 -26.92 -14.10
C GLU A 372 8.28 -25.94 -13.36
N ALA A 373 8.21 -25.88 -12.03
CA ALA A 373 9.08 -25.05 -11.21
C ALA A 373 10.58 -25.42 -11.39
N LEU A 374 10.91 -26.71 -11.41
CA LEU A 374 12.27 -27.18 -11.64
C LEU A 374 12.82 -26.83 -13.03
N ALA A 375 11.96 -26.70 -14.05
CA ALA A 375 12.38 -26.34 -15.40
C ALA A 375 13.03 -24.95 -15.48
N HIS A 376 12.69 -24.03 -14.56
CA HIS A 376 13.29 -22.69 -14.48
C HIS A 376 14.74 -22.75 -13.98
N ILE A 377 15.03 -23.66 -13.06
CA ILE A 377 16.34 -23.78 -12.36
C ILE A 377 17.31 -24.71 -13.13
N CYS A 378 16.80 -25.51 -14.07
CA CYS A 378 17.62 -26.48 -14.80
C CYS A 378 18.53 -25.83 -15.87
N TYR A 379 19.85 -25.83 -15.62
CA TYR A 379 20.88 -25.23 -16.49
C TYR A 379 21.09 -25.97 -17.84
N ARG A 380 20.72 -27.26 -17.93
CA ARG A 380 21.04 -28.11 -19.10
C ARG A 380 19.85 -28.26 -20.05
N ARG A 381 19.95 -27.68 -21.27
CA ARG A 381 18.89 -27.65 -22.30
C ARG A 381 18.19 -29.01 -22.57
N LYS A 382 18.95 -30.11 -22.69
CA LYS A 382 18.39 -31.47 -22.91
C LYS A 382 17.56 -32.02 -21.73
N ARG A 383 17.89 -31.64 -20.48
CA ARG A 383 17.09 -32.05 -19.30
C ARG A 383 15.86 -31.17 -19.15
N LYS A 384 15.96 -29.88 -19.49
CA LYS A 384 14.85 -28.93 -19.49
C LYS A 384 13.72 -29.31 -20.46
N SER A 385 14.05 -29.85 -21.64
CA SER A 385 13.03 -30.35 -22.58
C SER A 385 12.30 -31.58 -22.05
N SER A 386 13.02 -32.57 -21.52
CA SER A 386 12.39 -33.78 -20.97
C SER A 386 11.55 -33.51 -19.72
N ILE A 387 11.92 -32.54 -18.88
CA ILE A 387 11.13 -32.13 -17.71
C ILE A 387 9.83 -31.43 -18.14
N ARG A 388 9.86 -30.63 -19.20
CA ARG A 388 8.68 -29.97 -19.79
C ARG A 388 7.72 -30.91 -20.50
N GLU A 389 8.17 -32.10 -20.91
CA GLU A 389 7.31 -33.13 -21.50
C GLU A 389 6.60 -33.98 -20.43
N VAL A 390 7.13 -34.03 -19.20
CA VAL A 390 6.59 -34.82 -18.08
C VAL A 390 5.64 -34.01 -17.19
N GLY A 391 5.90 -32.71 -17.02
CA GLY A 391 4.97 -31.74 -16.42
C GLY A 391 3.77 -31.50 -17.33
#